data_AF-A0AAV2UY83-F1
#
_entry.id   AF-A0AAV2UY83-F1
#
_cell.length_a   1.000
_cell.length_b   1.000
_cell.length_c   1.000
_cell.angle_alpha   90.00
_cell.angle_beta   90.00
_cell.angle_gamma   90.00
#
_symmetry.space_group_name_H-M   'P 1'
#
loop_
_entity.id
_entity.type
_entity.pdbx_description
1 polymer ?
#
loop_
_entity_poly.entity_id
_entity_poly.type
_entity_poly.pdbx_seq_one_letter_code
_entity_poly.pdbx_strand_id
1 'polypeptide(L)'
;MIVIPHEVFVSKSNTALISMRYIVTTGNDYTLESEIMSVKPNIQTTLQNGKPLPYQKIGNQKVASFKDPNKPPYGPFANTTNAGEFPLKQTVLIHGIEYSFTWPSSEHAFHAQKLIHLMNKLGINDPNQVHILNTLRKIEKTQNQAGKQFDPRKNWDPIARELATNMGITGTDQDKKDKIDELCDSNYYSKALVKKGIVPGTKEPYTRGFMATVLRLKCDQNPELKELAMRCASEGILPIEASTKDVNWASGKDGSGRNMLGIEILKLGNQYLTEAGRGNEIKIADPDKAYEDLQRSHQKDLGHDAIIGKPWSNPLNNSLNIWYDSTRKQTVVESHRGSNLQLIYKDGEPPKAIWRKDEKSPWQDGDIKRPAVQSLLQAYEDAGSPVPTVAKQQPHPAQLNDRWAKVHKQHHDNPVINLPLFKQELREGVKLELNKIEAELKKGINPLFSRNESHLERIVREYVNPAVLEASKILAAYSVKNAMHDLNTSVTVSMVDNNRAHDDKHPLHAMKIQFKDNAEAKQFAEKLLNEYGIHSHTFGKGIMKTPQNGAIYLTPKDLQMLSQLSGLAKDPFAGLQAFANMANNYDKAKEVSIKEDLESHAGLSP
;
A
#
# COMPACT_ATOMS: atom_id res chain seq x y z
N MET A 1 11.38 -2.91 -14.64
CA MET A 1 10.03 -2.66 -14.09
C MET A 1 10.17 -2.13 -12.67
N ILE A 2 9.94 -0.84 -12.46
CA ILE A 2 9.89 -0.22 -11.13
C ILE A 2 8.41 -0.02 -10.79
N VAL A 3 7.97 -0.58 -9.65
CA VAL A 3 6.58 -0.49 -9.17
C VAL A 3 6.55 0.51 -8.02
N ILE A 4 5.88 1.65 -8.20
CA ILE A 4 5.74 2.67 -7.17
C ILE A 4 4.24 2.75 -6.78
N PRO A 5 3.85 2.34 -5.57
CA PRO A 5 2.46 2.47 -5.13
C PRO A 5 2.09 3.95 -4.93
N HIS A 6 0.97 4.40 -5.51
CA HIS A 6 0.58 5.81 -5.48
C HIS A 6 -0.91 5.99 -5.13
N GLU A 7 -1.16 6.33 -3.86
CA GLU A 7 -2.45 6.69 -3.25
C GLU A 7 -3.55 5.63 -3.18
N VAL A 8 -4.26 5.65 -2.05
CA VAL A 8 -5.46 4.84 -1.80
C VAL A 8 -6.67 5.77 -1.63
N PHE A 9 -7.64 5.66 -2.52
CA PHE A 9 -8.92 6.38 -2.41
C PHE A 9 -9.90 5.52 -1.63
N VAL A 10 -10.63 6.09 -0.66
CA VAL A 10 -11.77 5.41 -0.01
C VAL A 10 -13.04 6.11 -0.46
N SER A 11 -13.90 5.42 -1.21
CA SER A 11 -15.18 5.98 -1.66
C SER A 11 -16.27 5.81 -0.59
N LYS A 12 -17.38 6.56 -0.71
CA LYS A 12 -18.55 6.48 0.19
C LYS A 12 -19.23 5.11 0.23
N SER A 13 -18.88 4.17 -0.65
CA SER A 13 -19.39 2.79 -0.68
C SER A 13 -18.47 1.76 0.01
N ASN A 14 -17.53 2.19 0.85
CA ASN A 14 -16.49 1.35 1.48
C ASN A 14 -15.56 0.61 0.50
N THR A 15 -15.65 0.86 -0.81
CA THR A 15 -14.68 0.32 -1.77
C THR A 15 -13.52 1.29 -1.87
N ALA A 16 -12.31 0.80 -1.60
CA ALA A 16 -11.11 1.57 -1.87
C ALA A 16 -10.60 1.29 -3.29
N LEU A 17 -9.87 2.25 -3.88
CA LEU A 17 -9.22 2.10 -5.18
C LEU A 17 -7.74 2.42 -4.99
N ILE A 18 -6.85 1.49 -5.32
CA ILE A 18 -5.41 1.70 -5.38
C ILE A 18 -5.06 1.95 -6.86
N SER A 19 -4.46 3.09 -7.14
CA SER A 19 -3.87 3.35 -8.45
C SER A 19 -2.41 2.89 -8.40
N MET A 20 -2.03 1.91 -9.21
CA MET A 20 -0.62 1.57 -9.43
C MET A 20 -0.16 2.06 -10.78
N ARG A 21 1.02 2.68 -10.81
CA ARG A 21 1.74 3.02 -12.04
C ARG A 21 2.99 2.17 -12.10
N TYR A 22 3.27 1.61 -13.28
CA TYR A 22 4.50 0.89 -13.53
C TYR A 22 5.19 1.44 -14.77
N ILE A 23 6.52 1.45 -14.73
CA ILE A 23 7.38 1.76 -15.87
C ILE A 23 7.77 0.43 -16.52
N VAL A 24 7.30 0.21 -17.75
CA VAL A 24 7.64 -0.95 -18.57
C VAL A 24 8.82 -0.57 -19.46
N THR A 25 9.89 -1.36 -19.42
CA THR A 25 11.07 -1.19 -20.26
C THR A 25 10.97 -2.13 -21.46
N THR A 26 10.75 -1.58 -22.65
CA THR A 26 10.81 -2.29 -23.92
C THR A 26 11.81 -1.59 -24.83
N GLY A 27 13.09 -1.97 -24.78
CA GLY A 27 14.15 -1.32 -25.55
C GLY A 27 14.53 0.06 -25.01
N ASN A 28 14.87 1.00 -25.91
CA ASN A 28 15.37 2.35 -25.58
C ASN A 28 14.28 3.37 -25.21
N ASP A 29 13.00 3.00 -25.26
CA ASP A 29 11.87 3.89 -24.96
C ASP A 29 11.09 3.42 -23.72
N TYR A 30 10.62 4.39 -22.92
CA TYR A 30 9.85 4.15 -21.70
C TYR A 30 8.36 4.46 -21.92
N THR A 31 7.48 3.50 -21.66
CA THR A 31 6.01 3.71 -21.70
C THR A 31 5.43 3.67 -20.29
N LEU A 32 4.52 4.61 -19.98
CA LEU A 32 3.85 4.72 -18.69
C LEU A 32 2.45 4.12 -18.77
N GLU A 33 2.20 3.05 -18.02
CA GLU A 33 0.86 2.45 -17.89
C GLU A 33 0.30 2.66 -16.48
N SER A 34 -1.01 2.85 -16.38
CA SER A 34 -1.73 2.97 -15.10
C SER A 34 -2.90 2.00 -15.05
N GLU A 35 -2.99 1.23 -13.96
CA GLU A 35 -4.13 0.36 -13.66
C GLU A 35 -4.82 0.83 -12.37
N ILE A 36 -6.13 1.01 -12.45
CA ILE A 36 -6.98 1.30 -11.29
C ILE A 36 -7.42 -0.05 -10.73
N MET A 37 -6.96 -0.37 -9.52
CA MET A 37 -7.33 -1.60 -8.83
C MET A 37 -8.38 -1.33 -7.75
N SER A 38 -9.47 -2.10 -7.78
CA SER A 38 -10.42 -2.15 -6.68
C SER A 38 -9.81 -2.87 -5.47
N VAL A 39 -9.83 -2.19 -4.33
CA VAL A 39 -9.32 -2.67 -3.04
C VAL A 39 -10.47 -3.26 -2.26
N LYS A 40 -10.23 -4.42 -1.68
CA LYS A 40 -11.22 -5.06 -0.82
C LYS A 40 -11.38 -4.30 0.51
N PRO A 41 -12.60 -3.86 0.88
CA PRO A 41 -12.88 -3.03 2.06
C PRO A 41 -12.26 -3.54 3.38
N ASN A 42 -12.22 -4.87 3.55
CA ASN A 42 -11.98 -5.51 4.85
C ASN A 42 -10.50 -5.50 5.30
N ILE A 43 -9.54 -5.37 4.37
CA ILE A 43 -8.11 -5.36 4.72
C ILE A 43 -7.69 -3.95 5.16
N GLN A 44 -8.21 -2.94 4.46
CA GLN A 44 -7.81 -1.55 4.66
C GLN A 44 -8.26 -0.96 6.00
N THR A 45 -9.41 -1.39 6.54
CA THR A 45 -9.86 -0.98 7.88
C THR A 45 -8.91 -1.42 9.00
N THR A 46 -8.11 -2.46 8.76
CA THR A 46 -7.18 -3.03 9.76
C THR A 46 -5.76 -2.46 9.63
N LEU A 47 -5.35 -2.06 8.42
CA LEU A 47 -4.03 -1.49 8.13
C LEU A 47 -3.91 0.03 8.41
N GLN A 48 -4.80 0.63 9.22
CA GLN A 48 -4.79 2.07 9.53
C GLN A 48 -3.38 2.58 9.85
N ASN A 49 -2.94 3.64 9.14
CA ASN A 49 -1.59 4.19 9.23
C ASN A 49 -1.15 4.43 10.69
N GLY A 50 -0.09 3.74 11.12
CA GLY A 50 0.58 3.93 12.42
C GLY A 50 0.16 2.98 13.54
N LYS A 51 -0.81 2.10 13.32
CA LYS A 51 -1.33 1.17 14.32
C LYS A 51 -0.60 -0.19 14.25
N PRO A 52 0.18 -0.65 15.26
CA PRO A 52 0.91 -1.92 15.19
C PRO A 52 0.00 -3.13 14.94
N LEU A 53 0.51 -4.12 14.20
CA LEU A 53 -0.28 -5.28 13.80
C LEU A 53 -0.61 -6.17 15.02
N PRO A 54 -1.78 -6.85 15.04
CA PRO A 54 -2.12 -7.77 16.11
C PRO A 54 -1.25 -9.02 16.05
N TYR A 55 -0.71 -9.50 17.17
CA TYR A 55 0.11 -10.71 17.20
C TYR A 55 -0.15 -11.51 18.48
N GLN A 56 0.33 -12.74 18.55
CA GLN A 56 0.48 -13.48 19.81
C GLN A 56 1.96 -13.64 20.12
N LYS A 57 2.34 -13.64 21.40
CA LYS A 57 3.69 -14.02 21.82
C LYS A 57 3.77 -15.52 22.06
N ILE A 58 4.77 -16.17 21.45
CA ILE A 58 5.18 -17.53 21.79
C ILE A 58 6.66 -17.45 22.15
N GLY A 59 6.97 -17.64 23.43
CA GLY A 59 8.27 -17.22 23.98
C GLY A 59 8.52 -15.73 23.71
N ASN A 60 9.67 -15.42 23.14
CA ASN A 60 10.06 -14.06 22.76
C ASN A 60 9.63 -13.67 21.33
N GLN A 61 9.01 -14.59 20.58
CA GLN A 61 8.67 -14.37 19.18
C GLN A 61 7.24 -13.84 19.04
N LYS A 62 7.06 -12.78 18.26
CA LYS A 62 5.73 -12.36 17.80
C LYS A 62 5.30 -13.24 16.65
N VAL A 63 4.08 -13.74 16.73
CA VAL A 63 3.51 -14.72 15.80
C VAL A 63 2.14 -14.26 15.34
N ALA A 64 1.81 -14.51 14.07
CA ALA A 64 0.49 -14.26 13.51
C ALA A 64 -0.05 -15.53 12.85
N SER A 65 -0.93 -16.24 13.56
CA SER A 65 -1.55 -17.45 13.03
C SER A 65 -2.63 -17.14 11.98
N PHE A 66 -2.67 -17.81 10.85
CA PHE A 66 -3.75 -17.68 9.87
C PHE A 66 -4.18 -19.04 9.31
N LYS A 67 -5.43 -19.10 8.84
CA LYS A 67 -6.03 -20.30 8.22
C LYS A 67 -7.24 -19.92 7.39
N ASP A 68 -8.14 -19.14 7.98
CA ASP A 68 -9.34 -18.67 7.31
C ASP A 68 -8.99 -17.45 6.44
N PRO A 69 -9.14 -17.53 5.10
CA PRO A 69 -8.86 -16.41 4.20
C PRO A 69 -9.67 -15.16 4.52
N ASN A 70 -10.81 -15.30 5.19
CA ASN A 70 -11.72 -14.20 5.52
C ASN A 70 -11.41 -13.50 6.85
N LYS A 71 -10.44 -14.00 7.63
CA LYS A 71 -10.13 -13.44 8.96
C LYS A 71 -9.00 -12.40 8.87
N PRO A 72 -9.30 -11.09 8.84
CA PRO A 72 -8.26 -10.06 8.75
C PRO A 72 -7.42 -9.98 10.04
N PRO A 73 -6.19 -9.43 9.98
CA PRO A 73 -5.53 -8.97 8.76
C PRO A 73 -4.83 -10.09 7.99
N TYR A 74 -4.48 -11.21 8.64
CA TYR A 74 -3.57 -12.22 8.08
C TYR A 74 -4.25 -13.31 7.25
N GLY A 75 -5.55 -13.53 7.41
CA GLY A 75 -6.32 -14.52 6.66
C GLY A 75 -6.03 -14.50 5.15
N PRO A 76 -6.09 -13.34 4.49
CA PRO A 76 -5.77 -13.19 3.08
C PRO A 76 -4.41 -13.75 2.61
N PHE A 77 -3.45 -14.01 3.50
CA PHE A 77 -2.22 -14.72 3.13
C PHE A 77 -2.44 -16.19 2.74
N ALA A 78 -3.52 -16.83 3.22
CA ALA A 78 -3.82 -18.22 2.91
C ALA A 78 -3.81 -18.49 1.40
N ASN A 79 -3.27 -19.65 1.00
CA ASN A 79 -3.23 -20.03 -0.41
C ASN A 79 -4.59 -20.52 -0.93
N THR A 80 -5.39 -21.13 -0.05
CA THR A 80 -6.73 -21.66 -0.34
C THR A 80 -7.80 -20.57 -0.31
N THR A 81 -7.66 -19.54 -1.15
CA THR A 81 -8.67 -18.50 -1.34
C THR A 81 -9.74 -18.94 -2.34
N ASN A 82 -10.95 -18.38 -2.22
CA ASN A 82 -11.98 -18.65 -3.20
C ASN A 82 -11.62 -18.00 -4.55
N ALA A 83 -12.09 -18.59 -5.64
CA ALA A 83 -11.98 -18.04 -6.97
C ALA A 83 -12.60 -16.63 -7.01
N GLY A 84 -11.90 -15.71 -7.68
CA GLY A 84 -12.28 -14.30 -7.78
C GLY A 84 -11.94 -13.47 -6.55
N GLU A 85 -11.46 -14.06 -5.44
CA GLU A 85 -11.05 -13.26 -4.30
C GLU A 85 -9.71 -12.56 -4.50
N PHE A 86 -8.70 -13.30 -4.96
CA PHE A 86 -7.37 -12.77 -5.28
C PHE A 86 -6.92 -13.43 -6.59
N PRO A 87 -7.58 -13.11 -7.72
CA PRO A 87 -7.20 -13.67 -9.01
C PRO A 87 -5.80 -13.16 -9.39
N LEU A 88 -5.01 -14.01 -10.04
CA LEU A 88 -3.62 -13.72 -10.37
C LEU A 88 -3.44 -13.70 -11.88
N LYS A 89 -3.16 -12.52 -12.44
CA LYS A 89 -2.72 -12.38 -13.82
C LYS A 89 -1.26 -12.80 -13.92
N GLN A 90 -0.90 -13.63 -14.89
CA GLN A 90 0.48 -14.05 -15.11
C GLN A 90 0.77 -14.15 -16.60
N THR A 91 1.82 -13.46 -17.02
CA THR A 91 2.44 -13.64 -18.34
C THR A 91 3.73 -14.44 -18.15
N VAL A 92 3.91 -15.50 -18.92
CA VAL A 92 5.12 -16.33 -18.91
C VAL A 92 5.73 -16.43 -20.30
N LEU A 93 7.05 -16.33 -20.37
CA LEU A 93 7.81 -16.56 -21.59
C LEU A 93 8.38 -17.98 -21.55
N ILE A 94 7.93 -18.84 -22.45
CA ILE A 94 8.40 -20.23 -22.56
C ILE A 94 8.98 -20.40 -23.96
N HIS A 95 10.29 -20.65 -24.03
CA HIS A 95 11.03 -20.78 -25.30
C HIS A 95 10.83 -19.61 -26.26
N GLY A 96 10.73 -18.39 -25.73
CA GLY A 96 10.51 -17.16 -26.51
C GLY A 96 9.06 -16.91 -26.92
N ILE A 97 8.12 -17.80 -26.56
CA ILE A 97 6.68 -17.62 -26.81
C ILE A 97 6.02 -17.11 -25.53
N GLU A 98 5.28 -16.02 -25.66
CA GLU A 98 4.54 -15.42 -24.56
C GLU A 98 3.18 -16.08 -24.37
N TYR A 99 2.86 -16.47 -23.14
CA TYR A 99 1.56 -17.00 -22.75
C TYR A 99 1.00 -16.22 -21.58
N SER A 100 -0.24 -15.75 -21.72
CA SER A 100 -0.96 -15.00 -20.68
C SER A 100 -2.08 -15.85 -20.07
N PHE A 101 -2.17 -15.83 -18.75
CA PHE A 101 -3.15 -16.54 -17.93
C PHE A 101 -3.75 -15.64 -16.85
N THR A 102 -4.99 -15.91 -16.46
CA THR A 102 -5.65 -15.33 -15.29
C THR A 102 -6.10 -16.45 -14.36
N TRP A 103 -5.27 -16.74 -13.35
CA TRP A 103 -5.56 -17.78 -12.37
C TRP A 103 -6.67 -17.35 -11.42
N PRO A 104 -7.76 -18.12 -11.26
CA PRO A 104 -8.88 -17.70 -10.41
C PRO A 104 -8.51 -17.55 -8.92
N SER A 105 -7.50 -18.27 -8.43
CA SER A 105 -6.98 -18.16 -7.05
C SER A 105 -5.50 -18.57 -6.96
N SER A 106 -4.87 -18.37 -5.80
CA SER A 106 -3.46 -18.73 -5.56
C SER A 106 -3.21 -20.24 -5.65
N GLU A 107 -4.18 -21.06 -5.26
CA GLU A 107 -4.10 -22.53 -5.42
C GLU A 107 -4.00 -22.95 -6.90
N HIS A 108 -4.76 -22.31 -7.79
CA HIS A 108 -4.66 -22.56 -9.24
C HIS A 108 -3.25 -22.21 -9.75
N ALA A 109 -2.77 -21.02 -9.39
CA ALA A 109 -1.47 -20.54 -9.81
C ALA A 109 -0.33 -21.44 -9.30
N PHE A 110 -0.45 -21.97 -8.08
CA PHE A 110 0.53 -22.89 -7.49
C PHE A 110 0.64 -24.18 -8.30
N HIS A 111 -0.50 -24.79 -8.65
CA HIS A 111 -0.50 -25.96 -9.51
C HIS A 111 -0.04 -25.65 -10.95
N ALA A 112 -0.37 -24.47 -11.47
CA ALA A 112 0.12 -24.02 -12.77
C ALA A 112 1.65 -23.84 -12.80
N GLN A 113 2.28 -23.34 -11.73
CA GLN A 113 3.74 -23.18 -11.67
C GLN A 113 4.49 -24.51 -11.85
N LYS A 114 3.92 -25.62 -11.34
CA LYS A 114 4.48 -26.96 -11.55
C LYS A 114 4.59 -27.31 -13.04
N LEU A 115 3.52 -27.02 -13.79
CA LEU A 115 3.44 -27.31 -15.22
C LEU A 115 4.27 -26.33 -16.05
N ILE A 116 4.32 -25.05 -15.68
CA ILE A 116 5.20 -24.06 -16.31
C ILE A 116 6.67 -24.49 -16.15
N HIS A 117 7.06 -24.96 -14.97
CA HIS A 117 8.39 -25.53 -14.73
C HIS A 117 8.66 -26.75 -15.62
N LEU A 118 7.71 -27.67 -15.74
CA LEU A 118 7.83 -28.81 -16.64
C LEU A 118 7.99 -28.37 -18.12
N MET A 119 7.21 -27.39 -18.60
CA MET A 119 7.34 -26.87 -19.97
C MET A 119 8.73 -26.30 -20.25
N ASN A 120 9.33 -25.61 -19.28
CA ASN A 120 10.69 -25.07 -19.40
C ASN A 120 11.77 -26.16 -19.37
N LYS A 121 11.52 -27.29 -18.71
CA LYS A 121 12.42 -28.46 -18.71
C LYS A 121 12.40 -29.22 -20.05
N LEU A 122 11.24 -29.25 -20.70
CA LEU A 122 11.07 -29.92 -21.99
C LEU A 122 11.59 -29.03 -23.13
N GLY A 123 12.10 -29.65 -24.20
CA GLY A 123 12.51 -28.91 -25.39
C GLY A 123 11.33 -28.22 -26.09
N ILE A 124 11.61 -27.17 -26.87
CA ILE A 124 10.59 -26.42 -27.62
C ILE A 124 9.75 -27.31 -28.56
N ASN A 125 10.37 -28.35 -29.12
CA ASN A 125 9.73 -29.29 -30.05
C ASN A 125 9.20 -30.57 -29.37
N ASP A 126 9.21 -30.64 -28.04
CA ASP A 126 8.67 -31.81 -27.34
C ASP A 126 7.15 -31.90 -27.57
N PRO A 127 6.63 -33.06 -28.04
CA PRO A 127 5.21 -33.21 -28.34
C PRO A 127 4.31 -32.99 -27.10
N ASN A 128 4.85 -33.13 -25.88
CA ASN A 128 4.09 -32.91 -24.67
C ASN A 128 3.83 -31.42 -24.35
N GLN A 129 4.52 -30.48 -25.02
CA GLN A 129 4.28 -29.04 -24.83
C GLN A 129 2.80 -28.68 -25.03
N VAL A 130 2.16 -29.23 -26.07
CA VAL A 130 0.74 -28.96 -26.34
C VAL A 130 -0.19 -29.54 -25.28
N HIS A 131 0.13 -30.73 -24.75
CA HIS A 131 -0.66 -31.35 -23.68
C HIS A 131 -0.57 -30.57 -22.38
N ILE A 132 0.63 -30.07 -22.04
CA ILE A 132 0.83 -29.26 -20.84
C ILE A 132 0.13 -27.90 -20.98
N LEU A 133 0.25 -27.24 -22.13
CA LEU A 133 -0.45 -25.98 -22.39
C LEU A 133 -1.97 -26.12 -22.29
N ASN A 134 -2.54 -27.18 -22.89
CA ASN A 134 -3.96 -27.49 -22.76
C ASN A 134 -4.37 -27.73 -21.30
N THR A 135 -3.49 -28.36 -20.52
CA THR A 135 -3.70 -28.60 -19.10
C THR A 135 -3.66 -27.30 -18.28
N LEU A 136 -2.74 -26.37 -18.59
CA LEU A 136 -2.73 -25.03 -17.99
C LEU A 136 -4.05 -24.29 -18.23
N ARG A 137 -4.56 -24.33 -19.47
CA ARG A 137 -5.88 -23.76 -19.82
C ARG A 137 -7.04 -24.46 -19.12
N LYS A 138 -6.90 -25.76 -18.82
CA LYS A 138 -7.89 -26.51 -18.05
C LYS A 138 -7.89 -26.11 -16.58
N ILE A 139 -6.72 -25.91 -15.97
CA ILE A 139 -6.60 -25.38 -14.61
C ILE A 139 -7.30 -24.02 -14.53
N GLU A 140 -6.98 -23.10 -15.44
CA GLU A 140 -7.58 -21.75 -15.51
C GLU A 140 -9.12 -21.75 -15.52
N LYS A 141 -9.73 -22.76 -16.16
CA LYS A 141 -11.20 -22.86 -16.30
C LYS A 141 -11.89 -23.66 -15.20
N THR A 142 -11.15 -24.41 -14.39
CA THR A 142 -11.72 -25.31 -13.38
C THR A 142 -12.10 -24.52 -12.14
N GLN A 143 -13.33 -24.66 -11.61
CA GLN A 143 -13.78 -23.94 -10.40
C GLN A 143 -13.56 -22.41 -10.45
N ASN A 144 -13.66 -21.81 -11.65
CA ASN A 144 -13.38 -20.38 -11.86
C ASN A 144 -14.52 -19.43 -11.42
N GLN A 145 -15.66 -19.97 -10.99
CA GLN A 145 -16.81 -19.19 -10.53
C GLN A 145 -16.54 -18.57 -9.16
N ALA A 146 -16.95 -17.33 -8.96
CA ALA A 146 -16.77 -16.61 -7.70
C ALA A 146 -17.26 -17.43 -6.49
N GLY A 147 -16.45 -17.50 -5.43
CA GLY A 147 -16.79 -18.24 -4.20
C GLY A 147 -16.52 -19.75 -4.25
N LYS A 148 -16.09 -20.31 -5.39
CA LYS A 148 -15.66 -21.72 -5.47
C LYS A 148 -14.20 -21.88 -5.05
N GLN A 149 -13.84 -23.01 -4.48
CA GLN A 149 -12.46 -23.36 -4.13
C GLN A 149 -11.91 -24.40 -5.10
N PHE A 150 -10.63 -24.26 -5.43
CA PHE A 150 -9.89 -25.30 -6.11
C PHE A 150 -9.30 -26.24 -5.06
N ASP A 151 -9.91 -27.40 -4.87
CA ASP A 151 -9.47 -28.43 -3.94
C ASP A 151 -8.45 -29.33 -4.66
N PRO A 152 -7.19 -29.43 -4.19
CA PRO A 152 -6.17 -30.23 -4.85
C PRO A 152 -6.58 -31.69 -5.10
N ARG A 153 -7.32 -32.31 -4.17
CA ARG A 153 -7.72 -33.72 -4.30
C ARG A 153 -8.88 -33.90 -5.29
N LYS A 154 -9.78 -32.93 -5.36
CA LYS A 154 -10.96 -33.01 -6.25
C LYS A 154 -10.72 -32.41 -7.63
N ASN A 155 -9.75 -31.51 -7.76
CA ASN A 155 -9.52 -30.73 -8.97
C ASN A 155 -8.15 -30.99 -9.58
N TRP A 156 -7.05 -30.86 -8.82
CA TRP A 156 -5.71 -31.13 -9.36
C TRP A 156 -5.47 -32.60 -9.67
N ASP A 157 -5.74 -33.52 -8.71
CA ASP A 157 -5.43 -34.93 -8.89
C ASP A 157 -6.08 -35.53 -10.17
N PRO A 158 -7.36 -35.26 -10.52
CA PRO A 158 -7.92 -35.66 -11.81
C PRO A 158 -7.24 -35.02 -13.02
N ILE A 159 -6.92 -33.72 -12.97
CA ILE A 159 -6.25 -33.00 -14.07
C ILE A 159 -4.86 -33.58 -14.33
N ALA A 160 -4.09 -33.85 -13.28
CA ALA A 160 -2.76 -34.47 -13.39
C ALA A 160 -2.83 -35.87 -14.00
N ARG A 161 -3.81 -36.70 -13.61
CA ARG A 161 -4.00 -38.05 -14.18
C ARG A 161 -4.34 -38.03 -15.66
N GLU A 162 -5.15 -37.07 -16.08
CA GLU A 162 -5.48 -36.87 -17.49
C GLU A 162 -4.26 -36.42 -18.30
N LEU A 163 -3.48 -35.45 -17.78
CA LEU A 163 -2.23 -35.05 -18.41
C LEU A 163 -1.28 -36.25 -18.55
N ALA A 164 -1.13 -37.05 -17.50
CA ALA A 164 -0.30 -38.26 -17.54
C ALA A 164 -0.74 -39.21 -18.66
N THR A 165 -2.05 -39.43 -18.78
CA THR A 165 -2.63 -40.28 -19.83
C THR A 165 -2.35 -39.71 -21.22
N ASN A 166 -2.49 -38.39 -21.41
CA ASN A 166 -2.20 -37.72 -22.67
C ASN A 166 -0.70 -37.79 -23.03
N MET A 167 0.19 -37.84 -22.04
CA MET A 167 1.63 -38.04 -22.21
C MET A 167 2.03 -39.52 -22.38
N GLY A 168 1.07 -40.45 -22.45
CA GLY A 168 1.34 -41.89 -22.59
C GLY A 168 1.83 -42.60 -21.32
N ILE A 169 1.69 -41.97 -20.15
CA ILE A 169 2.06 -42.57 -18.87
C ILE A 169 0.99 -43.60 -18.46
N THR A 170 1.42 -44.83 -18.20
CA THR A 170 0.58 -45.96 -17.79
C THR A 170 0.70 -46.24 -16.28
N GLY A 171 -0.17 -47.09 -15.76
CA GLY A 171 -0.24 -47.42 -14.33
C GLY A 171 -1.58 -47.06 -13.70
N THR A 172 -1.66 -47.16 -12.38
CA THR A 172 -2.84 -46.75 -11.62
C THR A 172 -3.02 -45.23 -11.66
N ASP A 173 -4.20 -44.77 -11.26
CA ASP A 173 -4.49 -43.35 -11.08
C ASP A 173 -3.48 -42.65 -10.16
N GLN A 174 -3.04 -43.34 -9.10
CA GLN A 174 -2.04 -42.79 -8.18
C GLN A 174 -0.66 -42.72 -8.83
N ASP A 175 -0.24 -43.77 -9.54
CA ASP A 175 1.04 -43.80 -10.27
C ASP A 175 1.14 -42.66 -11.28
N LYS A 176 0.06 -42.43 -12.03
CA LYS A 176 -0.05 -41.35 -13.01
C LYS A 176 0.12 -39.97 -12.38
N LYS A 177 -0.61 -39.70 -11.30
CA LYS A 177 -0.51 -38.42 -10.57
C LYS A 177 0.90 -38.24 -10.00
N ASP A 178 1.44 -39.25 -9.32
CA ASP A 178 2.75 -39.15 -8.70
C ASP A 178 3.87 -39.01 -9.74
N LYS A 179 3.68 -39.59 -10.94
CA LYS A 179 4.61 -39.39 -12.05
C LYS A 179 4.60 -37.96 -12.58
N ILE A 180 3.44 -37.31 -12.69
CA ILE A 180 3.37 -35.89 -13.04
C ILE A 180 4.03 -35.03 -11.97
N ASP A 181 3.75 -35.30 -10.69
CA ASP A 181 4.40 -34.56 -9.61
C ASP A 181 5.93 -34.74 -9.63
N GLU A 182 6.43 -35.94 -9.96
CA GLU A 182 7.87 -36.21 -10.15
C GLU A 182 8.45 -35.46 -11.35
N LEU A 183 7.80 -35.47 -12.52
CA LEU A 183 8.27 -34.75 -13.70
C LEU A 183 8.38 -33.24 -13.43
N CYS A 184 7.45 -32.70 -12.66
CA CYS A 184 7.43 -31.30 -12.23
C CYS A 184 8.37 -31.01 -11.02
N ASP A 185 9.13 -31.99 -10.53
CA ASP A 185 9.96 -31.88 -9.32
C ASP A 185 9.18 -31.44 -8.06
N SER A 186 7.87 -31.71 -8.02
CA SER A 186 6.95 -31.26 -6.97
C SER A 186 6.58 -32.34 -5.94
N ASN A 187 7.24 -33.50 -6.02
CA ASN A 187 7.01 -34.68 -5.16
C ASN A 187 7.77 -34.62 -3.82
N TYR A 188 7.89 -33.43 -3.24
CA TYR A 188 8.54 -33.24 -1.94
C TYR A 188 7.60 -33.56 -0.76
N TYR A 189 8.08 -34.37 0.19
CA TYR A 189 7.38 -34.66 1.44
C TYR A 189 8.37 -34.67 2.62
N SER A 190 8.16 -33.78 3.60
CA SER A 190 9.05 -33.64 4.76
C SER A 190 9.14 -34.89 5.65
N LYS A 191 8.11 -35.73 5.67
CA LYS A 191 8.02 -36.94 6.49
C LYS A 191 8.42 -38.24 5.77
N ALA A 192 8.75 -38.21 4.47
CA ALA A 192 9.12 -39.40 3.70
C ALA A 192 10.61 -39.41 3.33
N LEU A 193 11.22 -40.61 3.29
CA LEU A 193 12.68 -40.85 3.20
C LEU A 193 13.33 -40.58 1.84
N VAL A 194 12.62 -40.01 0.86
CA VAL A 194 13.20 -39.76 -0.46
C VAL A 194 13.30 -38.26 -0.71
N LYS A 195 14.53 -37.75 -0.75
CA LYS A 195 14.93 -36.36 -1.09
C LYS A 195 14.63 -35.99 -2.56
N LYS A 196 13.46 -36.37 -3.08
CA LYS A 196 12.97 -36.01 -4.42
C LYS A 196 12.32 -34.63 -4.40
N GLY A 197 12.33 -33.96 -5.56
CA GLY A 197 11.75 -32.63 -5.71
C GLY A 197 12.54 -31.52 -5.01
N ILE A 198 13.85 -31.68 -4.90
CA ILE A 198 14.77 -30.73 -4.25
C ILE A 198 15.65 -30.06 -5.31
N VAL A 199 15.83 -28.75 -5.19
CA VAL A 199 16.70 -27.95 -6.03
C VAL A 199 18.17 -28.33 -5.77
N PRO A 200 18.94 -28.68 -6.81
CA PRO A 200 20.38 -28.95 -6.67
C PRO A 200 21.11 -27.76 -6.04
N GLY A 201 22.00 -28.05 -5.08
CA GLY A 201 22.82 -27.03 -4.40
C GLY A 201 22.17 -26.44 -3.15
N THR A 202 20.90 -26.02 -3.19
CA THR A 202 20.26 -25.35 -2.04
C THR A 202 19.63 -26.31 -1.04
N LYS A 203 19.33 -27.55 -1.46
CA LYS A 203 18.57 -28.54 -0.67
C LYS A 203 17.13 -28.13 -0.33
N GLU A 204 16.63 -27.07 -0.95
CA GLU A 204 15.24 -26.61 -0.80
C GLU A 204 14.31 -27.29 -1.80
N PRO A 205 13.05 -27.58 -1.45
CA PRO A 205 12.10 -28.16 -2.40
C PRO A 205 11.71 -27.17 -3.49
N TYR A 206 11.54 -27.63 -4.74
CA TYR A 206 11.08 -26.80 -5.86
C TYR A 206 9.73 -26.14 -5.56
N THR A 207 8.87 -26.81 -4.80
CA THR A 207 7.57 -26.29 -4.40
C THR A 207 7.66 -24.99 -3.60
N ARG A 208 8.76 -24.73 -2.87
CA ARG A 208 9.00 -23.42 -2.23
C ARG A 208 9.17 -22.32 -3.26
N GLY A 209 9.97 -22.56 -4.31
CA GLY A 209 10.12 -21.64 -5.43
C GLY A 209 8.79 -21.34 -6.12
N PHE A 210 7.99 -22.36 -6.39
CA PHE A 210 6.65 -22.20 -6.98
C PHE A 210 5.74 -21.32 -6.11
N MET A 211 5.71 -21.56 -4.79
CA MET A 211 4.91 -20.75 -3.89
C MET A 211 5.44 -19.33 -3.75
N ALA A 212 6.76 -19.12 -3.71
CA ALA A 212 7.35 -17.80 -3.68
C ALA A 212 6.94 -16.97 -4.90
N THR A 213 6.93 -17.57 -6.10
CA THR A 213 6.40 -16.94 -7.32
C THR A 213 4.92 -16.57 -7.17
N VAL A 214 4.09 -17.48 -6.66
CA VAL A 214 2.64 -17.22 -6.45
C VAL A 214 2.39 -16.12 -5.43
N LEU A 215 3.11 -16.13 -4.31
CA LEU A 215 3.02 -15.10 -3.27
C LEU A 215 3.45 -13.74 -3.79
N ARG A 216 4.53 -13.69 -4.59
CA ARG A 216 4.96 -12.45 -5.25
C ARG A 216 3.90 -11.92 -6.21
N LEU A 217 3.36 -12.77 -7.09
CA LEU A 217 2.25 -12.40 -7.98
C LEU A 217 1.06 -11.86 -7.19
N LYS A 218 0.68 -12.55 -6.10
CA LYS A 218 -0.42 -12.15 -5.23
C LYS A 218 -0.17 -10.80 -4.57
N CYS A 219 0.99 -10.59 -3.97
CA CYS A 219 1.28 -9.34 -3.25
C CYS A 219 1.51 -8.17 -4.22
N ASP A 220 2.21 -8.38 -5.34
CA ASP A 220 2.44 -7.33 -6.33
C ASP A 220 1.13 -6.86 -6.98
N GLN A 221 0.13 -7.75 -7.11
CA GLN A 221 -1.21 -7.41 -7.60
C GLN A 221 -2.20 -7.03 -6.48
N ASN A 222 -1.77 -6.96 -5.22
CA ASN A 222 -2.60 -6.57 -4.07
C ASN A 222 -1.75 -5.79 -3.05
N PRO A 223 -1.56 -4.46 -3.23
CA PRO A 223 -0.65 -3.63 -2.45
C PRO A 223 -0.88 -3.67 -0.94
N GLU A 224 -2.12 -3.92 -0.50
CA GLU A 224 -2.44 -4.11 0.91
C GLU A 224 -1.80 -5.39 1.49
N LEU A 225 -1.68 -6.46 0.70
CA LEU A 225 -0.98 -7.68 1.10
C LEU A 225 0.53 -7.50 1.06
N LYS A 226 1.03 -6.76 0.06
CA LYS A 226 2.43 -6.34 0.00
C LYS A 226 2.82 -5.53 1.24
N GLU A 227 2.04 -4.52 1.60
CA GLU A 227 2.26 -3.73 2.80
C GLU A 227 2.14 -4.57 4.08
N LEU A 228 1.14 -5.46 4.16
CA LEU A 228 1.02 -6.36 5.30
C LEU A 228 2.26 -7.26 5.46
N ALA A 229 2.82 -7.79 4.37
CA ALA A 229 4.03 -8.60 4.40
C ALA A 229 5.26 -7.78 4.85
N MET A 230 5.41 -6.55 4.33
CA MET A 230 6.46 -5.62 4.76
C MET A 230 6.34 -5.28 6.25
N ARG A 231 5.11 -5.09 6.75
CA ARG A 231 4.86 -4.81 8.17
C ARG A 231 5.12 -6.01 9.06
N CYS A 232 4.81 -7.23 8.63
CA CYS A 232 5.26 -8.43 9.34
C CYS A 232 6.78 -8.44 9.51
N ALA A 233 7.52 -8.12 8.44
CA ALA A 233 8.97 -8.04 8.46
C ALA A 233 9.52 -6.91 9.36
N SER A 234 8.96 -5.70 9.28
CA SER A 234 9.43 -4.54 10.05
C SER A 234 9.03 -4.54 11.52
N GLU A 235 7.92 -5.21 11.86
CA GLU A 235 7.45 -5.36 13.26
C GLU A 235 7.95 -6.64 13.94
N GLY A 236 8.59 -7.53 13.17
CA GLY A 236 9.14 -8.81 13.63
C GLY A 236 8.08 -9.85 13.95
N ILE A 237 7.03 -9.93 13.13
CA ILE A 237 5.92 -10.86 13.29
C ILE A 237 6.08 -12.02 12.31
N LEU A 238 6.16 -13.24 12.85
CA LEU A 238 6.27 -14.47 12.08
C LEU A 238 4.87 -14.98 11.70
N PRO A 239 4.48 -14.98 10.42
CA PRO A 239 3.22 -15.57 9.99
C PRO A 239 3.27 -17.09 10.17
N ILE A 240 2.19 -17.69 10.66
CA ILE A 240 2.09 -19.14 10.84
C ILE A 240 0.77 -19.65 10.25
N GLU A 241 0.86 -20.45 9.18
CA GLU A 241 -0.31 -21.15 8.68
C GLU A 241 -0.65 -22.30 9.64
N ALA A 242 -1.90 -22.38 10.07
CA ALA A 242 -2.36 -23.42 10.98
C ALA A 242 -3.21 -24.46 10.24
N SER A 243 -2.74 -25.72 10.22
CA SER A 243 -3.48 -26.83 9.60
C SER A 243 -3.29 -28.12 10.39
N THR A 244 -4.36 -28.91 10.54
CA THR A 244 -4.25 -30.28 11.09
C THR A 244 -3.80 -31.30 10.05
N LYS A 245 -3.81 -30.92 8.76
CA LYS A 245 -3.61 -31.84 7.62
C LYS A 245 -2.32 -31.58 6.86
N ASP A 246 -1.81 -30.35 6.90
CA ASP A 246 -0.59 -29.96 6.20
C ASP A 246 0.56 -29.80 7.19
N VAL A 247 1.68 -30.47 6.90
CA VAL A 247 2.91 -30.43 7.70
C VAL A 247 4.09 -29.83 6.92
N ASN A 248 3.90 -29.49 5.65
CA ASN A 248 4.88 -28.79 4.84
C ASN A 248 4.62 -27.28 4.88
N TRP A 249 3.42 -26.86 4.49
CA TRP A 249 3.06 -25.44 4.35
C TRP A 249 2.63 -24.80 5.67
N ALA A 250 2.10 -25.61 6.59
CA ALA A 250 1.58 -25.18 7.89
C ALA A 250 2.40 -25.72 9.08
N SER A 251 2.08 -25.25 10.29
CA SER A 251 2.67 -25.71 11.55
C SER A 251 2.25 -27.12 11.97
N GLY A 252 1.23 -27.70 11.33
CA GLY A 252 0.77 -29.06 11.60
C GLY A 252 -0.08 -29.21 12.87
N LYS A 253 -0.64 -30.42 13.04
CA LYS A 253 -1.53 -30.75 14.17
C LYS A 253 -0.86 -30.54 15.53
N ASP A 254 0.41 -30.93 15.66
CA ASP A 254 1.20 -31.00 16.89
C ASP A 254 2.39 -30.02 16.89
N GLY A 255 2.41 -29.07 15.95
CA GLY A 255 3.48 -28.09 15.81
C GLY A 255 4.73 -28.64 15.13
N SER A 256 4.73 -29.89 14.64
CA SER A 256 5.86 -30.50 13.95
C SER A 256 5.99 -30.07 12.47
N GLY A 257 5.09 -29.23 11.97
CA GLY A 257 5.05 -28.84 10.56
C GLY A 257 6.10 -27.77 10.22
N ARG A 258 6.49 -27.69 8.95
CA ARG A 258 7.58 -26.81 8.50
C ARG A 258 7.17 -25.34 8.31
N ASN A 259 5.88 -25.02 8.32
CA ASN A 259 5.35 -23.66 8.12
C ASN A 259 5.97 -22.92 6.92
N MET A 260 6.21 -23.63 5.81
CA MET A 260 6.85 -23.04 4.64
C MET A 260 6.09 -21.81 4.12
N LEU A 261 4.76 -21.78 4.23
CA LEU A 261 3.96 -20.68 3.69
C LEU A 261 4.26 -19.38 4.46
N GLY A 262 4.21 -19.46 5.79
CA GLY A 262 4.51 -18.33 6.66
C GLY A 262 5.94 -17.81 6.51
N ILE A 263 6.90 -18.73 6.35
CA ILE A 263 8.31 -18.40 6.09
C ILE A 263 8.46 -17.66 4.76
N GLU A 264 7.88 -18.15 3.66
CA GLU A 264 7.97 -17.51 2.35
C GLU A 264 7.30 -16.12 2.33
N ILE A 265 6.19 -15.93 3.05
CA ILE A 265 5.56 -14.61 3.20
C ILE A 265 6.51 -13.63 3.87
N LEU A 266 7.20 -14.04 4.94
CA LEU A 266 8.11 -13.17 5.67
C LEU A 266 9.38 -12.86 4.86
N LYS A 267 9.91 -13.85 4.11
CA LYS A 267 11.01 -13.64 3.16
C LYS A 267 10.64 -12.61 2.09
N LEU A 268 9.43 -12.72 1.53
CA LEU A 268 8.92 -11.76 0.56
C LEU A 268 8.78 -10.35 1.17
N GLY A 269 8.33 -10.25 2.43
CA GLY A 269 8.31 -8.98 3.19
C GLY A 269 9.70 -8.36 3.35
N ASN A 270 10.71 -9.16 3.71
CA ASN A 270 12.12 -8.72 3.79
C ASN A 270 12.62 -8.21 2.43
N GLN A 271 12.30 -8.93 1.36
CA GLN A 271 12.67 -8.54 0.00
C GLN A 271 12.04 -7.19 -0.36
N TYR A 272 10.75 -6.99 -0.14
CA TYR A 272 10.09 -5.72 -0.42
C TYR A 272 10.64 -4.56 0.41
N LEU A 273 10.98 -4.76 1.68
CA LEU A 273 11.67 -3.74 2.48
C LEU A 273 13.02 -3.38 1.87
N THR A 274 13.78 -4.36 1.40
CA THR A 274 15.09 -4.14 0.77
C THR A 274 14.95 -3.39 -0.56
N GLU A 275 14.04 -3.84 -1.42
CA GLU A 275 13.72 -3.19 -2.71
C GLU A 275 13.26 -1.73 -2.52
N ALA A 276 12.60 -1.42 -1.39
CA ALA A 276 12.17 -0.07 -1.03
C ALA A 276 13.23 0.78 -0.30
N GLY A 277 14.48 0.30 -0.17
CA GLY A 277 15.54 1.00 0.56
C GLY A 277 15.36 1.04 2.09
N ARG A 278 14.47 0.21 2.64
CA ARG A 278 14.09 0.10 4.06
C ARG A 278 14.62 -1.19 4.70
N GLY A 279 15.71 -1.75 4.17
CA GLY A 279 16.30 -3.00 4.67
C GLY A 279 16.72 -2.96 6.14
N ASN A 280 17.03 -1.77 6.67
CA ASN A 280 17.33 -1.53 8.09
C ASN A 280 16.13 -1.75 9.03
N GLU A 281 14.91 -1.83 8.49
CA GLU A 281 13.71 -2.09 9.29
C GLU A 281 13.47 -3.58 9.56
N ILE A 282 14.12 -4.48 8.81
CA ILE A 282 13.95 -5.93 8.93
C ILE A 282 14.30 -6.40 10.35
N LYS A 283 13.33 -7.04 11.04
CA LYS A 283 13.54 -7.56 12.41
C LYS A 283 13.83 -9.06 12.46
N ILE A 284 13.45 -9.80 11.43
CA ILE A 284 13.72 -11.25 11.31
C ILE A 284 14.46 -11.46 9.99
N ALA A 285 15.79 -11.38 10.02
CA ALA A 285 16.62 -11.49 8.82
C ALA A 285 16.60 -12.90 8.21
N ASP A 286 16.50 -13.94 9.04
CA ASP A 286 16.46 -15.34 8.64
C ASP A 286 15.15 -16.01 9.13
N PRO A 287 14.08 -15.95 8.32
CA PRO A 287 12.79 -16.56 8.66
C PRO A 287 12.81 -18.07 8.89
N ASP A 288 13.67 -18.82 8.17
CA ASP A 288 13.78 -20.28 8.35
C ASP A 288 14.33 -20.57 9.75
N LYS A 289 15.48 -19.97 10.09
CA LYS A 289 16.10 -20.16 11.40
C LYS A 289 15.19 -19.70 12.54
N ALA A 290 14.52 -18.55 12.38
CA ALA A 290 13.61 -18.05 13.40
C ALA A 290 12.45 -19.02 13.68
N TYR A 291 11.88 -19.65 12.64
CA TYR A 291 10.86 -20.66 12.82
C TYR A 291 11.42 -21.97 13.40
N GLU A 292 12.60 -22.42 12.96
CA GLU A 292 13.25 -23.62 13.50
C GLU A 292 13.57 -23.49 15.00
N ASP A 293 14.10 -22.34 15.42
CA ASP A 293 14.41 -22.05 16.82
C ASP A 293 13.12 -21.96 17.67
N LEU A 294 12.08 -21.33 17.13
CA LEU A 294 10.76 -21.29 17.77
C LEU A 294 10.14 -22.68 17.91
N GLN A 295 10.19 -23.49 16.85
CA GLN A 295 9.67 -24.85 16.85
C GLN A 295 10.41 -25.73 17.84
N ARG A 296 11.75 -25.64 17.90
CA ARG A 296 12.55 -26.41 18.87
C ARG A 296 12.21 -26.07 20.32
N SER A 297 11.93 -24.80 20.60
CA SER A 297 11.69 -24.33 21.97
C SER A 297 10.22 -24.40 22.41
N HIS A 298 9.27 -24.30 21.47
CA HIS A 298 7.85 -24.14 21.75
C HIS A 298 6.94 -24.97 20.82
N GLN A 299 7.40 -26.15 20.37
CA GLN A 299 6.68 -27.00 19.40
C GLN A 299 5.19 -27.17 19.74
N LYS A 300 4.87 -27.51 21.00
CA LYS A 300 3.47 -27.76 21.42
C LYS A 300 2.56 -26.53 21.26
N ASP A 301 3.11 -25.33 21.44
CA ASP A 301 2.37 -24.07 21.26
C ASP A 301 2.10 -23.73 19.79
N LEU A 302 2.82 -24.37 18.86
CA LEU A 302 2.64 -24.21 17.42
C LEU A 302 1.59 -25.17 16.83
N GLY A 303 1.10 -26.14 17.61
CA GLY A 303 0.06 -27.07 17.17
C GLY A 303 -1.23 -26.34 16.78
N HIS A 304 -1.90 -26.82 15.74
CA HIS A 304 -3.11 -26.19 15.18
C HIS A 304 -4.12 -25.72 16.24
N ASP A 305 -4.49 -26.58 17.19
CA ASP A 305 -5.50 -26.22 18.19
C ASP A 305 -4.97 -25.23 19.23
N ALA A 306 -3.67 -25.33 19.57
CA ALA A 306 -3.01 -24.42 20.49
C ALA A 306 -2.86 -23.01 19.89
N ILE A 307 -2.62 -22.92 18.58
CA ILE A 307 -2.30 -21.67 17.92
C ILE A 307 -3.54 -20.90 17.43
N ILE A 308 -4.61 -21.59 17.00
CA ILE A 308 -5.85 -20.95 16.54
C ILE A 308 -6.73 -20.48 17.71
N GLY A 309 -6.66 -21.16 18.86
CA GLY A 309 -7.46 -20.85 20.04
C GLY A 309 -6.99 -19.62 20.84
N LYS A 310 -5.79 -19.09 20.57
CA LYS A 310 -5.23 -17.93 21.28
C LYS A 310 -5.68 -16.65 20.57
N PRO A 311 -6.35 -15.70 21.26
CA PRO A 311 -6.65 -14.40 20.68
C PRO A 311 -5.33 -13.66 20.41
N TRP A 312 -5.22 -12.96 19.28
CA TRP A 312 -4.10 -12.06 19.08
C TRP A 312 -4.19 -10.94 20.13
N SER A 313 -3.10 -10.70 20.85
CA SER A 313 -2.92 -9.44 21.55
C SER A 313 -2.86 -8.34 20.50
N ASN A 314 -3.89 -7.50 20.46
CA ASN A 314 -3.84 -6.27 19.69
C ASN A 314 -3.13 -5.24 20.57
N PRO A 315 -1.91 -4.78 20.23
CA PRO A 315 -1.27 -3.71 20.99
C PRO A 315 -2.12 -2.42 21.01
N LEU A 316 -3.15 -2.32 20.17
CA LEU A 316 -4.05 -1.17 20.10
C LEU A 316 -5.38 -1.30 20.84
N ASN A 317 -5.67 -2.43 21.47
CA ASN A 317 -6.80 -2.46 22.40
C ASN A 317 -6.44 -1.90 23.78
N ASN A 318 -5.18 -1.51 23.99
CA ASN A 318 -4.72 -0.79 25.16
C ASN A 318 -3.91 0.44 24.70
N SER A 319 -4.58 1.46 24.17
CA SER A 319 -4.05 2.82 24.31
C SER A 319 -4.06 3.15 25.81
N LEU A 320 -3.04 2.69 26.53
CA LEU A 320 -2.87 2.98 27.93
C LEU A 320 -2.87 4.50 28.09
N ASN A 321 -3.74 5.00 28.95
CA ASN A 321 -3.60 6.36 29.43
C ASN A 321 -2.57 6.32 30.55
N ILE A 322 -1.43 6.97 30.31
CA ILE A 322 -0.30 7.03 31.22
C ILE A 322 -0.08 8.50 31.54
N TRP A 323 -0.11 8.86 32.81
CA TRP A 323 0.23 10.22 33.24
C TRP A 323 0.93 10.20 34.59
N TYR A 324 1.68 11.28 34.86
CA TYR A 324 2.26 11.54 36.16
C TYR A 324 1.29 12.35 37.02
N ASP A 325 0.87 11.80 38.15
CA ASP A 325 0.20 12.54 39.21
C ASP A 325 1.26 13.26 40.05
N SER A 326 1.46 14.55 39.75
CA SER A 326 2.46 15.38 40.43
C SER A 326 2.12 15.63 41.90
N THR A 327 0.84 15.57 42.28
CA THR A 327 0.40 15.75 43.67
C THR A 327 0.77 14.54 44.51
N ARG A 328 0.62 13.33 43.96
CA ARG A 328 0.91 12.07 44.66
C ARG A 328 2.29 11.50 44.35
N LYS A 329 3.06 12.16 43.47
CA LYS A 329 4.38 11.74 42.98
C LYS A 329 4.38 10.29 42.50
N GLN A 330 3.44 9.97 41.62
CA GLN A 330 3.25 8.61 41.12
C GLN A 330 2.81 8.61 39.66
N THR A 331 3.20 7.58 38.92
CA THR A 331 2.68 7.32 37.56
C THR A 331 1.41 6.52 37.68
N VAL A 332 0.38 6.92 36.94
CA VAL A 332 -0.88 6.22 36.84
C VAL A 332 -1.02 5.65 35.43
N VAL A 333 -1.44 4.39 35.35
CA VAL A 333 -1.66 3.66 34.10
C VAL A 333 -3.07 3.07 34.11
N GLU A 334 -3.83 3.30 33.04
CA GLU A 334 -5.18 2.74 32.87
C GLU A 334 -5.50 2.42 31.41
N SER A 335 -6.46 1.52 31.17
CA SER A 335 -6.82 1.09 29.81
C SER A 335 -7.52 2.18 28.98
N HIS A 336 -8.20 3.12 29.62
CA HIS A 336 -8.87 4.27 29.02
C HIS A 336 -9.14 5.33 30.10
N ARG A 337 -9.26 6.60 29.70
CA ARG A 337 -9.47 7.71 30.63
C ARG A 337 -10.69 7.49 31.53
N GLY A 338 -10.49 7.43 32.84
CA GLY A 338 -11.58 7.26 33.81
C GLY A 338 -11.92 5.80 34.15
N SER A 339 -11.11 4.84 33.69
CA SER A 339 -11.21 3.42 34.02
C SER A 339 -11.40 3.20 35.53
N ASN A 340 -12.15 2.17 35.88
CA ASN A 340 -12.36 1.74 37.26
C ASN A 340 -11.21 0.89 37.82
N LEU A 341 -10.17 0.65 37.03
CA LEU A 341 -8.94 -0.04 37.41
C LEU A 341 -7.73 0.77 36.98
N GLN A 342 -6.79 0.98 37.90
CA GLN A 342 -5.53 1.69 37.67
C GLN A 342 -4.35 0.93 38.24
N LEU A 343 -3.19 1.05 37.58
CA LEU A 343 -1.89 0.70 38.13
C LEU A 343 -1.15 1.97 38.54
N ILE A 344 -0.52 1.92 39.71
CA ILE A 344 0.21 3.01 40.35
C ILE A 344 1.68 2.60 40.48
N TYR A 345 2.58 3.43 39.95
CA TYR A 345 4.02 3.29 40.15
C TYR A 345 4.53 4.48 40.96
N LYS A 346 5.21 4.20 42.07
CA LYS A 346 5.96 5.19 42.85
C LYS A 346 7.44 4.85 42.77
N ASP A 347 8.29 5.87 42.68
CA ASP A 347 9.73 5.69 42.60
C ASP A 347 10.22 4.88 43.81
N GLY A 348 10.89 3.75 43.53
CA GLY A 348 11.41 2.84 44.55
C GLY A 348 10.40 1.88 45.18
N GLU A 349 9.13 1.89 44.76
CA GLU A 349 8.11 0.96 45.24
C GLU A 349 7.64 -0.01 44.14
N PRO A 350 7.22 -1.25 44.50
CA PRO A 350 6.57 -2.15 43.56
C PRO A 350 5.22 -1.56 43.07
N PRO A 351 4.78 -1.91 41.84
CA PRO A 351 3.51 -1.43 41.31
C PRO A 351 2.34 -1.88 42.17
N LYS A 352 1.40 -0.97 42.41
CA LYS A 352 0.17 -1.21 43.17
C LYS A 352 -1.03 -1.10 42.24
N ALA A 353 -2.01 -1.96 42.41
CA ALA A 353 -3.28 -1.84 41.72
C ALA A 353 -4.30 -1.17 42.63
N ILE A 354 -5.12 -0.29 42.06
CA ILE A 354 -6.29 0.27 42.74
C ILE A 354 -7.50 0.14 41.83
N TRP A 355 -8.67 -0.05 42.43
CA TRP A 355 -9.92 -0.17 41.69
C TRP A 355 -11.08 0.52 42.41
N ARG A 356 -12.16 0.80 41.68
CA ARG A 356 -13.42 1.29 42.24
C ARG A 356 -14.58 0.58 41.55
N LYS A 357 -15.74 0.50 42.19
CA LYS A 357 -16.91 -0.18 41.61
C LYS A 357 -17.53 0.61 40.45
N ASP A 358 -17.57 1.93 40.58
CA ASP A 358 -18.11 2.89 39.63
C ASP A 358 -17.46 4.27 39.85
N GLU A 359 -17.80 5.25 39.02
CA GLU A 359 -17.20 6.60 39.09
C GLU A 359 -17.46 7.34 40.41
N LYS A 360 -18.51 6.95 41.15
CA LYS A 360 -18.93 7.59 42.41
C LYS A 360 -18.36 6.89 43.64
N SER A 361 -17.83 5.68 43.47
CA SER A 361 -17.26 4.87 44.55
C SER A 361 -15.83 5.30 44.91
N PRO A 362 -15.42 5.20 46.19
CA PRO A 362 -14.04 5.43 46.57
C PRO A 362 -13.11 4.37 45.96
N TRP A 363 -11.86 4.77 45.71
CA TRP A 363 -10.80 3.85 45.31
C TRP A 363 -10.44 2.90 46.46
N GLN A 364 -10.17 1.65 46.11
CA GLN A 364 -9.78 0.56 47.01
C GLN A 364 -8.52 -0.11 46.49
N ASP A 365 -7.71 -0.66 47.38
CA ASP A 365 -6.56 -1.46 47.01
C ASP A 365 -7.01 -2.71 46.23
N GLY A 366 -6.33 -2.96 45.11
CA GLY A 366 -6.52 -4.11 44.25
C GLY A 366 -5.40 -5.12 44.44
N ASP A 367 -5.75 -6.40 44.35
CA ASP A 367 -4.75 -7.46 44.28
C ASP A 367 -4.07 -7.46 42.91
N ILE A 368 -2.74 -7.26 42.92
CA ILE A 368 -1.91 -7.23 41.72
C ILE A 368 -1.99 -8.53 40.91
N LYS A 369 -2.32 -9.66 41.56
CA LYS A 369 -2.41 -10.98 40.92
C LYS A 369 -3.72 -11.20 40.14
N ARG A 370 -4.68 -10.28 40.20
CA ARG A 370 -5.93 -10.43 39.46
C ARG A 370 -5.70 -10.42 37.94
N PRO A 371 -6.38 -11.27 37.15
CA PRO A 371 -6.14 -11.38 35.70
C PRO A 371 -6.25 -10.05 34.93
N ALA A 372 -7.22 -9.20 35.26
CA ALA A 372 -7.39 -7.89 34.63
C ALA A 372 -6.22 -6.94 34.95
N VAL A 373 -5.67 -7.03 36.15
CA VAL A 373 -4.51 -6.24 36.59
C VAL A 373 -3.24 -6.72 35.91
N GLN A 374 -3.03 -8.03 35.86
CA GLN A 374 -1.92 -8.66 35.14
C GLN A 374 -1.95 -8.30 33.65
N SER A 375 -3.14 -8.21 33.06
CA SER A 375 -3.32 -7.77 31.66
C SER A 375 -2.93 -6.30 31.46
N LEU A 376 -3.30 -5.42 32.41
CA LEU A 376 -2.93 -4.00 32.37
C LEU A 376 -1.42 -3.80 32.62
N LEU A 377 -0.83 -4.62 33.49
CA LEU A 377 0.61 -4.62 33.81
C LEU A 377 1.42 -5.07 32.60
N GLN A 378 1.05 -6.21 32.00
CA GLN A 378 1.69 -6.71 30.79
C GLN A 378 1.59 -5.71 29.65
N ALA A 379 0.45 -5.03 29.50
CA ALA A 379 0.29 -4.00 28.47
C ALA A 379 1.23 -2.81 28.68
N TYR A 380 1.48 -2.41 29.94
CA TYR A 380 2.40 -1.32 30.27
C TYR A 380 3.86 -1.71 30.02
N GLU A 381 4.24 -2.94 30.39
CA GLU A 381 5.55 -3.51 30.10
C GLU A 381 5.78 -3.65 28.59
N ASP A 382 4.77 -4.12 27.85
CA ASP A 382 4.82 -4.27 26.40
C ASP A 382 4.93 -2.93 25.65
N ALA A 383 4.46 -1.83 26.26
CA ALA A 383 4.63 -0.48 25.76
C ALA A 383 6.05 0.09 26.02
N GLY A 384 6.95 -0.69 26.63
CA GLY A 384 8.32 -0.30 26.93
C GLY A 384 8.45 0.56 28.18
N SER A 385 7.50 0.46 29.13
CA SER A 385 7.48 1.24 30.38
C SER A 385 7.77 2.73 30.15
N PRO A 386 7.01 3.41 29.29
CA PRO A 386 7.35 4.75 28.82
C PRO A 386 7.39 5.74 30.00
N VAL A 387 8.42 6.59 30.02
CA VAL A 387 8.61 7.65 31.02
C VAL A 387 7.41 8.59 30.96
N PRO A 388 6.79 8.98 32.10
CA PRO A 388 5.63 9.85 32.09
C PRO A 388 5.95 11.18 31.41
N THR A 389 5.15 11.57 30.42
CA THR A 389 5.11 12.96 29.98
C THR A 389 4.63 13.77 31.17
N VAL A 390 5.52 14.56 31.77
CA VAL A 390 5.15 15.55 32.79
C VAL A 390 4.15 16.49 32.13
N ALA A 391 2.86 16.28 32.40
CA ALA A 391 1.84 17.26 32.10
C ALA A 391 2.18 18.49 32.96
N LYS A 392 2.86 19.48 32.36
CA LYS A 392 2.96 20.81 32.95
C LYS A 392 1.51 21.25 33.16
N GLN A 393 1.12 21.40 34.42
CA GLN A 393 -0.12 22.08 34.80
C GLN A 393 -0.19 23.37 33.98
N GLN A 394 -1.27 23.51 33.21
CA GLN A 394 -1.57 24.78 32.55
C GLN A 394 -1.77 25.83 33.66
N PRO A 395 -0.98 26.92 33.69
CA PRO A 395 -1.45 28.13 34.35
C PRO A 395 -2.69 28.62 33.60
N HIS A 396 -3.61 29.19 34.36
CA HIS A 396 -4.85 29.82 33.88
C HIS A 396 -4.60 30.68 32.60
N PRO A 397 -5.50 30.67 31.60
CA PRO A 397 -5.28 31.24 30.27
C PRO A 397 -5.43 32.77 30.23
N ALA A 398 -4.66 33.47 31.05
CA ALA A 398 -4.46 34.90 30.91
C ALA A 398 -2.96 35.17 31.03
N GLN A 399 -2.42 35.78 29.98
CA GLN A 399 -1.10 36.40 29.91
C GLN A 399 0.02 35.52 29.34
N LEU A 400 0.28 35.83 28.05
CA LEU A 400 1.58 35.91 27.37
C LEU A 400 1.88 34.85 26.30
N ASN A 401 1.73 35.34 25.06
CA ASN A 401 2.36 34.98 23.78
C ASN A 401 1.63 33.91 22.95
N ASP A 402 0.45 34.11 22.35
CA ASP A 402 -0.20 35.24 21.64
C ASP A 402 0.41 35.68 20.28
N ARG A 403 1.20 34.83 19.60
CA ARG A 403 1.48 35.04 18.16
C ARG A 403 1.28 33.84 17.24
N TRP A 404 1.39 32.61 17.75
CA TRP A 404 1.28 31.39 16.92
C TRP A 404 0.16 30.43 17.32
N ALA A 405 -0.37 30.54 18.55
CA ALA A 405 -1.46 29.68 19.03
C ALA A 405 -2.83 30.01 18.41
N LYS A 406 -3.04 31.23 17.89
CA LYS A 406 -4.28 31.60 17.18
C LYS A 406 -4.40 30.92 15.81
N VAL A 407 -3.28 30.63 15.14
CA VAL A 407 -3.30 29.95 13.84
C VAL A 407 -3.65 28.47 14.02
N HIS A 408 -3.05 27.78 15.00
CA HIS A 408 -3.28 26.34 15.17
C HIS A 408 -4.69 25.92 15.60
N LYS A 409 -5.46 26.78 16.28
CA LYS A 409 -6.79 26.42 16.80
C LYS A 409 -7.96 26.79 15.88
N GLN A 410 -7.77 27.63 14.86
CA GLN A 410 -8.84 27.98 13.92
C GLN A 410 -8.98 27.02 12.73
N HIS A 411 -7.94 26.27 12.36
CA HIS A 411 -7.91 25.54 11.08
C HIS A 411 -8.34 24.06 11.15
N HIS A 412 -8.69 23.54 12.33
CA HIS A 412 -9.13 22.14 12.46
C HIS A 412 -10.64 21.94 12.58
N ASP A 413 -11.41 22.97 12.98
CA ASP A 413 -12.84 22.79 13.27
C ASP A 413 -13.80 23.51 12.31
N ASN A 414 -13.31 24.29 11.33
CA ASN A 414 -14.12 24.75 10.19
C ASN A 414 -13.17 25.14 9.03
N PRO A 415 -13.18 24.44 7.87
CA PRO A 415 -12.55 25.00 6.68
C PRO A 415 -13.24 26.33 6.39
N VAL A 416 -12.47 27.41 6.24
CA VAL A 416 -13.01 28.65 5.68
C VAL A 416 -13.50 28.29 4.28
N ILE A 417 -14.83 28.25 4.11
CA ILE A 417 -15.44 28.01 2.80
C ILE A 417 -15.14 29.25 1.96
N ASN A 418 -14.02 29.23 1.25
CA ASN A 418 -13.74 30.19 0.20
C ASN A 418 -14.74 29.91 -0.93
N LEU A 419 -15.71 30.81 -1.08
CA LEU A 419 -16.61 30.80 -2.23
C LEU A 419 -15.75 30.94 -3.49
N PRO A 420 -15.93 30.09 -4.51
CA PRO A 420 -15.21 30.24 -5.77
C PRO A 420 -15.47 31.62 -6.37
N LEU A 421 -14.43 32.31 -6.84
CA LEU A 421 -14.56 33.61 -7.52
C LEU A 421 -15.42 33.51 -8.79
N PHE A 422 -15.60 32.29 -9.31
CA PHE A 422 -16.29 32.05 -10.57
C PHE A 422 -17.75 31.68 -10.38
N LYS A 423 -18.62 32.59 -10.82
CA LYS A 423 -20.03 32.28 -11.08
C LYS A 423 -20.12 31.25 -12.21
N GLN A 424 -20.85 30.17 -11.97
CA GLN A 424 -21.03 29.11 -12.95
C GLN A 424 -22.18 29.47 -13.89
N GLU A 425 -21.94 29.52 -15.20
CA GLU A 425 -22.98 29.85 -16.18
C GLU A 425 -23.07 28.78 -17.28
N LEU A 426 -24.23 28.11 -17.36
CA LEU A 426 -24.48 27.09 -18.38
C LEU A 426 -24.61 27.73 -19.77
N ARG A 427 -23.80 27.25 -20.71
CA ARG A 427 -23.76 27.59 -22.14
C ARG A 427 -23.88 26.30 -22.95
N GLU A 428 -25.00 25.62 -22.76
CA GLU A 428 -25.28 24.32 -23.37
C GLU A 428 -25.38 24.45 -24.90
N GLY A 429 -24.73 23.53 -25.62
CA GLY A 429 -24.80 23.47 -27.09
C GLY A 429 -23.97 24.51 -27.85
N VAL A 430 -23.20 25.38 -27.19
CA VAL A 430 -22.36 26.40 -27.85
C VAL A 430 -20.89 26.13 -27.56
N LYS A 431 -20.12 25.64 -28.54
CA LYS A 431 -18.65 25.52 -28.40
C LYS A 431 -18.02 26.90 -28.28
N LEU A 432 -17.27 27.14 -27.20
CA LEU A 432 -16.54 28.39 -26.99
C LEU A 432 -15.07 28.24 -27.38
N GLU A 433 -14.55 29.24 -28.07
CA GLU A 433 -13.12 29.38 -28.35
C GLU A 433 -12.35 29.80 -27.09
N LEU A 434 -11.08 29.40 -26.99
CA LEU A 434 -10.28 29.57 -25.77
C LEU A 434 -10.13 31.04 -25.33
N ASN A 435 -9.99 31.96 -26.28
CA ASN A 435 -9.94 33.40 -26.02
C ASN A 435 -11.25 33.93 -25.40
N LYS A 436 -12.41 33.42 -25.81
CA LYS A 436 -13.71 33.76 -25.23
C LYS A 436 -13.85 33.18 -23.82
N ILE A 437 -13.40 31.95 -23.61
CA ILE A 437 -13.36 31.32 -22.29
C ILE A 437 -12.52 32.17 -21.34
N GLU A 438 -11.31 32.56 -21.73
CA GLU A 438 -10.43 33.38 -20.89
C GLU A 438 -11.05 34.77 -20.60
N ALA A 439 -11.71 35.39 -21.58
CA ALA A 439 -12.38 36.67 -21.39
C ALA A 439 -13.54 36.59 -20.38
N GLU A 440 -14.26 35.47 -20.31
CA GLU A 440 -15.30 35.25 -19.30
C GLU A 440 -14.69 34.97 -17.92
N LEU A 441 -13.59 34.22 -17.86
CA LEU A 441 -12.86 34.00 -16.60
C LEU A 441 -12.35 35.32 -16.00
N LYS A 442 -11.90 36.28 -16.82
CA LYS A 442 -11.53 37.65 -16.37
C LYS A 442 -12.68 38.39 -15.69
N LYS A 443 -13.93 38.06 -16.04
CA LYS A 443 -15.15 38.62 -15.45
C LYS A 443 -15.65 37.84 -14.23
N GLY A 444 -14.94 36.78 -13.81
CA GLY A 444 -15.39 35.89 -12.75
C GLY A 444 -16.53 34.96 -13.18
N ILE A 445 -16.59 34.58 -14.46
CA ILE A 445 -17.58 33.63 -14.98
C ILE A 445 -16.86 32.38 -15.46
N ASN A 446 -17.23 31.20 -14.93
CA ASN A 446 -16.82 29.91 -15.48
C ASN A 446 -17.92 29.41 -16.45
N PRO A 447 -17.70 29.49 -17.77
CA PRO A 447 -18.68 29.00 -18.73
C PRO A 447 -18.73 27.48 -18.70
N LEU A 448 -19.90 26.94 -18.40
CA LEU A 448 -20.17 25.50 -18.36
C LEU A 448 -20.66 25.00 -19.73
N PHE A 449 -20.02 23.95 -20.25
CA PHE A 449 -20.51 23.20 -21.40
C PHE A 449 -21.73 22.35 -21.02
N SER A 450 -21.69 21.73 -19.84
CA SER A 450 -22.80 20.99 -19.24
C SER A 450 -22.84 21.23 -17.73
N ARG A 451 -23.87 20.72 -17.03
CA ARG A 451 -23.95 20.84 -15.56
C ARG A 451 -22.73 20.26 -14.82
N ASN A 452 -22.00 19.35 -15.46
CA ASN A 452 -20.86 18.64 -14.89
C ASN A 452 -19.56 18.87 -15.68
N GLU A 453 -19.54 19.82 -16.63
CA GLU A 453 -18.36 20.07 -17.45
C GLU A 453 -18.21 21.56 -17.83
N SER A 454 -17.05 22.17 -17.58
CA SER A 454 -16.66 23.48 -18.07
C SER A 454 -16.09 23.43 -19.48
N HIS A 455 -16.23 24.53 -20.22
CA HIS A 455 -15.60 24.61 -21.55
C HIS A 455 -14.07 24.52 -21.46
N LEU A 456 -13.48 25.07 -20.40
CA LEU A 456 -12.03 25.02 -20.20
C LEU A 456 -11.53 23.60 -19.94
N GLU A 457 -12.17 22.86 -19.03
CA GLU A 457 -11.74 21.50 -18.70
C GLU A 457 -11.90 20.52 -19.87
N ARG A 458 -12.92 20.75 -20.71
CA ARG A 458 -13.11 19.98 -21.93
C ARG A 458 -11.93 20.13 -22.89
N ILE A 459 -11.44 21.36 -23.11
CA ILE A 459 -10.27 21.60 -23.98
C ILE A 459 -9.01 20.97 -23.37
N VAL A 460 -8.84 21.03 -22.05
CA VAL A 460 -7.69 20.41 -21.36
C VAL A 460 -7.67 18.88 -21.55
N ARG A 461 -8.84 18.24 -21.67
CA ARG A 461 -8.98 16.78 -21.87
C ARG A 461 -8.78 16.32 -23.31
N GLU A 462 -9.04 17.18 -24.29
CA GLU A 462 -9.00 16.83 -25.71
C GLU A 462 -7.56 16.86 -26.24
N TYR A 463 -6.76 15.81 -25.96
CA TYR A 463 -5.32 15.70 -26.32
C TYR A 463 -4.94 16.05 -27.77
N VAL A 464 -5.87 15.94 -28.72
CA VAL A 464 -5.65 16.26 -30.14
C VAL A 464 -5.90 17.73 -30.49
N ASN A 465 -6.36 18.54 -29.53
CA ASN A 465 -6.70 19.94 -29.75
C ASN A 465 -5.44 20.82 -29.62
N PRO A 466 -5.09 21.63 -30.64
CA PRO A 466 -3.89 22.47 -30.60
C PRO A 466 -3.91 23.51 -29.47
N ALA A 467 -5.09 23.81 -28.92
CA ALA A 467 -5.26 24.75 -27.81
C ALA A 467 -5.00 24.16 -26.41
N VAL A 468 -4.70 22.85 -26.30
CA VAL A 468 -4.55 22.13 -25.01
C VAL A 468 -3.50 22.76 -24.10
N LEU A 469 -2.34 23.15 -24.63
CA LEU A 469 -1.27 23.75 -23.83
C LEU A 469 -1.71 25.07 -23.22
N GLU A 470 -2.32 25.93 -24.04
CA GLU A 470 -2.73 27.25 -23.61
C GLU A 470 -3.92 27.18 -22.65
N ALA A 471 -4.87 26.26 -22.90
CA ALA A 471 -5.94 25.96 -21.96
C ALA A 471 -5.42 25.46 -20.61
N SER A 472 -4.35 24.65 -20.62
CA SER A 472 -3.72 24.14 -19.39
C SER A 472 -3.04 25.27 -18.59
N LYS A 473 -2.37 26.21 -19.27
CA LYS A 473 -1.82 27.43 -18.63
C LYS A 473 -2.93 28.31 -18.05
N ILE A 474 -4.03 28.50 -18.77
CA ILE A 474 -5.18 29.27 -18.31
C ILE A 474 -5.78 28.60 -17.07
N LEU A 475 -6.00 27.28 -17.07
CA LEU A 475 -6.50 26.56 -15.90
C LEU A 475 -5.60 26.78 -14.68
N ALA A 476 -4.28 26.64 -14.84
CA ALA A 476 -3.32 26.86 -13.76
C ALA A 476 -3.32 28.31 -13.26
N ALA A 477 -3.25 29.29 -14.16
CA ALA A 477 -3.22 30.70 -13.81
C ALA A 477 -4.49 31.14 -13.07
N TYR A 478 -5.68 30.75 -13.55
CA TYR A 478 -6.94 31.13 -12.91
C TYR A 478 -7.22 30.35 -11.63
N SER A 479 -6.67 29.14 -11.47
CA SER A 479 -6.69 28.41 -10.19
C SER A 479 -5.87 29.16 -9.13
N VAL A 480 -4.70 29.69 -9.50
CA VAL A 480 -3.86 30.51 -8.61
C VAL A 480 -4.51 31.85 -8.30
N LYS A 481 -5.06 32.56 -9.30
CA LYS A 481 -5.78 33.82 -9.10
C LYS A 481 -6.97 33.66 -8.17
N ASN A 482 -7.72 32.56 -8.30
CA ASN A 482 -8.78 32.23 -7.37
C ASN A 482 -8.26 32.03 -5.95
N ALA A 483 -7.16 31.30 -5.78
CA ALA A 483 -6.57 31.13 -4.46
C ALA A 483 -6.06 32.43 -3.84
N MET A 484 -5.60 33.37 -4.68
CA MET A 484 -5.23 34.71 -4.25
C MET A 484 -6.43 35.61 -3.94
N HIS A 485 -7.65 35.20 -4.29
CA HIS A 485 -8.86 36.02 -4.24
C HIS A 485 -8.79 37.30 -5.06
N ASP A 486 -8.03 37.28 -6.15
CA ASP A 486 -7.85 38.43 -7.03
C ASP A 486 -7.56 37.97 -8.47
N LEU A 487 -8.52 38.22 -9.37
CA LEU A 487 -8.39 37.90 -10.80
C LEU A 487 -7.35 38.77 -11.52
N ASN A 488 -6.97 39.90 -10.92
CA ASN A 488 -5.95 40.81 -11.46
C ASN A 488 -4.53 40.44 -11.06
N THR A 489 -4.35 39.46 -10.15
CA THR A 489 -3.01 39.00 -9.76
C THR A 489 -2.24 38.53 -11.00
N SER A 490 -1.05 39.09 -11.21
CA SER A 490 -0.20 38.74 -12.34
C SER A 490 0.63 37.49 -12.00
N VAL A 491 0.41 36.41 -12.75
CA VAL A 491 1.15 35.17 -12.58
C VAL A 491 1.63 34.64 -13.92
N THR A 492 2.89 34.22 -13.97
CA THR A 492 3.44 33.46 -15.09
C THR A 492 3.56 32.01 -14.67
N VAL A 493 2.97 31.11 -15.47
CA VAL A 493 3.00 29.66 -15.25
C VAL A 493 3.98 29.04 -16.22
N SER A 494 4.98 28.34 -15.71
CA SER A 494 5.92 27.56 -16.53
C SER A 494 6.26 26.24 -15.85
N MET A 495 6.89 25.35 -16.61
CA MET A 495 7.51 24.13 -16.08
C MET A 495 9.00 24.34 -15.93
N VAL A 496 9.58 23.72 -14.91
CA VAL A 496 11.03 23.65 -14.71
C VAL A 496 11.44 22.24 -14.33
N ASP A 497 12.66 21.87 -14.69
CA ASP A 497 13.33 20.71 -14.12
C ASP A 497 13.39 20.85 -12.59
N ASN A 498 13.08 19.78 -11.89
CA ASN A 498 13.24 19.74 -10.46
C ASN A 498 14.63 19.19 -10.12
N ASN A 499 15.54 20.05 -9.67
CA ASN A 499 16.93 19.66 -9.33
C ASN A 499 17.04 18.62 -8.21
N ARG A 500 15.92 18.31 -7.51
CA ARG A 500 15.83 17.24 -6.51
C ARG A 500 15.13 15.99 -7.04
N ALA A 501 14.89 15.89 -8.34
CA ALA A 501 14.30 14.73 -9.00
C ALA A 501 15.18 13.48 -8.95
N HIS A 502 16.45 13.61 -8.55
CA HIS A 502 17.36 12.48 -8.31
C HIS A 502 17.03 11.72 -7.01
N ASP A 503 16.22 12.30 -6.12
CA ASP A 503 15.64 11.62 -4.97
C ASP A 503 14.20 11.22 -5.31
N ASP A 504 13.86 9.93 -5.21
CA ASP A 504 12.58 9.28 -5.60
C ASP A 504 11.29 9.87 -4.99
N LYS A 505 11.40 10.97 -4.26
CA LYS A 505 10.31 11.67 -3.56
C LYS A 505 9.80 12.89 -4.31
N HIS A 506 10.48 13.38 -5.35
CA HIS A 506 10.12 14.63 -6.01
C HIS A 506 9.74 14.42 -7.49
N PRO A 507 8.65 15.02 -8.01
CA PRO A 507 8.30 14.88 -9.43
C PRO A 507 9.41 15.46 -10.30
N LEU A 508 9.67 14.83 -11.46
CA LEU A 508 10.70 15.22 -12.44
C LEU A 508 10.62 16.71 -12.77
N HIS A 509 9.39 17.19 -12.94
CA HIS A 509 9.08 18.58 -13.22
C HIS A 509 8.32 19.22 -12.07
N ALA A 510 8.57 20.50 -11.84
CA ALA A 510 7.77 21.33 -10.96
C ALA A 510 7.07 22.42 -11.79
N MET A 511 5.81 22.72 -11.45
CA MET A 511 5.13 23.88 -12.01
C MET A 511 5.57 25.12 -11.25
N LYS A 512 6.32 25.99 -11.92
CA LYS A 512 6.76 27.26 -11.39
C LYS A 512 5.66 28.31 -11.59
N ILE A 513 5.15 28.85 -10.49
CA ILE A 513 4.26 30.00 -10.48
C ILE A 513 5.08 31.22 -10.09
N GLN A 514 5.35 32.09 -11.05
CA GLN A 514 6.09 33.33 -10.84
C GLN A 514 5.13 34.48 -10.56
N PHE A 515 5.31 35.13 -9.42
CA PHE A 515 4.62 36.36 -9.01
C PHE A 515 5.51 37.57 -9.29
N LYS A 516 4.96 38.78 -9.10
CA LYS A 516 5.69 40.03 -9.32
C LYS A 516 6.92 40.16 -8.39
N ASP A 517 6.78 39.68 -7.15
CA ASP A 517 7.79 39.80 -6.11
C ASP A 517 7.68 38.68 -5.06
N ASN A 518 8.65 38.64 -4.15
CA ASN A 518 8.68 37.68 -3.04
C ASN A 518 7.53 37.88 -2.04
N ALA A 519 6.95 39.07 -1.93
CA ALA A 519 5.88 39.34 -0.97
C ALA A 519 4.58 38.67 -1.43
N GLU A 520 4.23 38.79 -2.70
CA GLU A 520 3.07 38.08 -3.29
C GLU A 520 3.27 36.57 -3.26
N ALA A 521 4.47 36.08 -3.60
CA ALA A 521 4.78 34.65 -3.51
C ALA A 521 4.63 34.10 -2.08
N LYS A 522 5.04 34.89 -1.07
CA LYS A 522 4.86 34.54 0.34
C LYS A 522 3.38 34.54 0.74
N GLN A 523 2.62 35.55 0.34
CA GLN A 523 1.18 35.61 0.57
C GLN A 523 0.47 34.38 -0.03
N PHE A 524 0.83 33.99 -1.25
CA PHE A 524 0.30 32.77 -1.87
C PHE A 524 0.65 31.52 -1.06
N ALA A 525 1.90 31.36 -0.62
CA ALA A 525 2.33 30.23 0.19
C ALA A 525 1.60 30.13 1.55
N GLU A 526 1.34 31.28 2.19
CA GLU A 526 0.54 31.35 3.42
C GLU A 526 -0.91 30.91 3.16
N LYS A 527 -1.52 31.38 2.07
CA LYS A 527 -2.87 30.98 1.66
C LYS A 527 -2.95 29.48 1.37
N LEU A 528 -1.98 28.94 0.64
CA LEU A 528 -1.89 27.49 0.37
C LEU A 528 -1.95 26.68 1.68
N LEU A 529 -1.19 27.07 2.69
CA LEU A 529 -1.20 26.38 3.98
C LEU A 529 -2.50 26.60 4.76
N ASN A 530 -2.89 27.86 4.95
CA ASN A 530 -3.92 28.26 5.93
C ASN A 530 -5.35 28.06 5.41
N GLU A 531 -5.56 28.22 4.10
CA GLU A 531 -6.89 28.18 3.46
C GLU A 531 -7.09 26.87 2.69
N TYR A 532 -6.03 26.33 2.10
CA TYR A 532 -6.11 25.15 1.23
C TYR A 532 -5.49 23.89 1.85
N GLY A 533 -4.84 23.95 3.01
CA GLY A 533 -4.17 22.78 3.60
C GLY A 533 -3.05 22.19 2.72
N ILE A 534 -2.52 22.96 1.78
CA ILE A 534 -1.44 22.58 0.88
C ILE A 534 -0.11 22.88 1.58
N HIS A 535 0.70 21.84 1.78
CA HIS A 535 1.93 21.89 2.56
C HIS A 535 3.20 21.88 1.70
N SER A 536 4.34 22.15 2.33
CA SER A 536 5.66 21.94 1.74
C SER A 536 5.90 20.47 1.51
N HIS A 537 6.16 20.12 0.26
CA HIS A 537 6.60 18.77 -0.09
C HIS A 537 7.99 18.46 0.48
N THR A 538 8.85 19.47 0.60
CA THR A 538 10.23 19.31 1.07
C THR A 538 10.32 19.14 2.59
N PHE A 539 9.49 19.87 3.33
CA PHE A 539 9.61 19.95 4.79
C PHE A 539 8.48 19.22 5.53
N GLY A 540 7.44 18.78 4.84
CA GLY A 540 6.38 17.95 5.40
C GLY A 540 5.15 18.73 5.88
N LYS A 541 4.24 18.02 6.55
CA LYS A 541 2.91 18.49 6.93
C LYS A 541 2.99 19.67 7.92
N GLY A 542 2.12 20.66 7.71
CA GLY A 542 2.03 21.84 8.57
C GLY A 542 3.06 22.94 8.27
N ILE A 543 3.94 22.73 7.28
CA ILE A 543 4.95 23.72 6.88
C ILE A 543 4.54 24.34 5.54
N MET A 544 4.63 25.67 5.43
CA MET A 544 4.31 26.39 4.18
C MET A 544 5.34 26.09 3.08
N LYS A 545 4.91 26.15 1.82
CA LYS A 545 5.86 26.12 0.69
C LYS A 545 6.80 27.32 0.77
N THR A 546 8.05 27.12 0.37
CA THR A 546 9.08 28.17 0.45
C THR A 546 9.05 29.02 -0.82
N PRO A 547 8.80 30.35 -0.71
CA PRO A 547 9.00 31.28 -1.81
C PRO A 547 10.47 31.31 -2.23
N GLN A 548 10.73 31.26 -3.53
CA GLN A 548 12.06 31.31 -4.11
C GLN A 548 12.09 32.32 -5.26
N ASN A 549 12.68 33.50 -5.04
CA ASN A 549 12.81 34.55 -6.05
C ASN A 549 11.49 34.94 -6.73
N GLY A 550 10.46 35.17 -5.93
CA GLY A 550 9.10 35.51 -6.38
C GLY A 550 8.33 34.32 -6.92
N ALA A 551 8.86 33.09 -6.82
CA ALA A 551 8.20 31.90 -7.34
C ALA A 551 7.76 30.93 -6.24
N ILE A 552 6.67 30.21 -6.53
CA ILE A 552 6.20 29.05 -5.78
C ILE A 552 6.10 27.86 -6.72
N TYR A 553 6.56 26.70 -6.23
CA TYR A 553 6.54 25.46 -6.99
C TYR A 553 5.38 24.58 -6.57
N LEU A 554 4.50 24.31 -7.53
CA LEU A 554 3.35 23.44 -7.38
C LEU A 554 3.66 22.05 -7.92
N THR A 555 3.13 21.05 -7.22
CA THR A 555 3.10 19.65 -7.64
C THR A 555 1.80 19.39 -8.42
N PRO A 556 1.67 18.24 -9.11
CA PRO A 556 0.42 17.89 -9.78
C PRO A 556 -0.79 17.90 -8.84
N LYS A 557 -0.61 17.42 -7.59
CA LYS A 557 -1.68 17.38 -6.58
C LYS A 557 -2.11 18.78 -6.14
N ASP A 558 -1.17 19.70 -6.01
CA ASP A 558 -1.47 21.08 -5.61
C ASP A 558 -2.36 21.74 -6.67
N LEU A 559 -2.01 21.61 -7.96
CA LEU A 559 -2.84 22.16 -9.04
C LEU A 559 -4.22 21.48 -9.11
N GLN A 560 -4.29 20.17 -8.89
CA GLN A 560 -5.56 19.46 -8.86
C GLN A 560 -6.49 19.97 -7.75
N MET A 561 -5.95 20.22 -6.57
CA MET A 561 -6.71 20.76 -5.45
C MET A 561 -7.17 22.19 -5.72
N LEU A 562 -6.31 23.05 -6.25
CA LEU A 562 -6.63 24.44 -6.58
C LEU A 562 -7.69 24.55 -7.70
N SER A 563 -7.60 23.72 -8.74
CA SER A 563 -8.57 23.72 -9.85
C SER A 563 -9.97 23.21 -9.45
N GLN A 564 -10.05 22.24 -8.54
CA GLN A 564 -11.33 21.79 -7.98
C GLN A 564 -11.94 22.83 -7.05
N LEU A 565 -11.15 23.40 -6.13
CA LEU A 565 -11.65 24.35 -5.14
C LEU A 565 -12.00 25.71 -5.74
N SER A 566 -11.41 26.06 -6.89
CA SER A 566 -11.83 27.22 -7.68
C SER A 566 -13.14 27.00 -8.43
N GLY A 567 -13.62 25.75 -8.55
CA GLY A 567 -14.80 25.43 -9.34
C GLY A 567 -14.62 25.68 -10.84
N LEU A 568 -13.36 25.79 -11.32
CA LEU A 568 -13.02 25.87 -12.74
C LEU A 568 -13.17 24.52 -13.43
N ALA A 569 -12.89 23.44 -12.69
CA ALA A 569 -13.06 22.07 -13.11
C ALA A 569 -14.10 21.35 -12.25
N LYS A 570 -14.97 20.58 -12.90
CA LYS A 570 -15.89 19.63 -12.26
C LYS A 570 -15.32 18.21 -12.32
N ASP A 571 -14.49 17.90 -13.32
CA ASP A 571 -13.74 16.67 -13.41
C ASP A 571 -12.62 16.65 -12.33
N PRO A 572 -12.57 15.62 -11.48
CA PRO A 572 -11.56 15.51 -10.45
C PRO A 572 -10.13 15.31 -10.98
N PHE A 573 -9.91 15.21 -12.30
CA PHE A 573 -8.60 15.00 -12.92
C PHE A 573 -8.12 16.14 -13.82
N ALA A 574 -8.92 17.20 -14.03
CA ALA A 574 -8.57 18.28 -14.97
C ALA A 574 -7.27 19.01 -14.62
N GLY A 575 -6.99 19.22 -13.33
CA GLY A 575 -5.75 19.85 -12.88
C GLY A 575 -4.52 18.96 -13.09
N LEU A 576 -4.65 17.65 -12.87
CA LEU A 576 -3.60 16.67 -13.18
C LEU A 576 -3.30 16.62 -14.68
N GLN A 577 -4.33 16.66 -15.52
CA GLN A 577 -4.19 16.69 -16.98
C GLN A 577 -3.53 17.98 -17.45
N ALA A 578 -3.94 19.14 -16.93
CA ALA A 578 -3.30 20.42 -17.25
C ALA A 578 -1.80 20.41 -16.89
N PHE A 579 -1.45 19.88 -15.73
CA PHE A 579 -0.05 19.71 -15.35
C PHE A 579 0.70 18.82 -16.34
N ALA A 580 0.15 17.65 -16.68
CA ALA A 580 0.76 16.70 -17.60
C ALA A 580 0.94 17.28 -19.01
N ASN A 581 -0.06 18.01 -19.53
CA ASN A 581 0.02 18.68 -20.81
C ASN A 581 1.17 19.70 -20.87
N MET A 582 1.34 20.48 -19.79
CA MET A 582 2.43 21.45 -19.69
C MET A 582 3.80 20.77 -19.57
N ALA A 583 3.91 19.71 -18.76
CA ALA A 583 5.12 18.93 -18.58
C ALA A 583 5.57 18.27 -19.90
N ASN A 584 4.66 17.59 -20.59
CA ASN A 584 4.95 16.94 -21.88
C ASN A 584 5.39 17.96 -22.94
N ASN A 585 4.81 19.16 -22.95
CA ASN A 585 5.23 20.20 -23.87
C ASN A 585 6.63 20.75 -23.52
N TYR A 586 6.95 20.85 -22.23
CA TYR A 586 8.28 21.25 -21.77
C TYR A 586 9.35 20.24 -22.20
N ASP A 587 9.09 18.94 -22.03
CA ASP A 587 9.99 17.87 -22.48
C ASP A 587 10.21 17.91 -24.00
N LYS A 588 9.14 18.03 -24.78
CA LYS A 588 9.23 18.15 -26.24
C LYS A 588 10.05 19.36 -26.68
N ALA A 589 9.87 20.52 -26.04
CA ALA A 589 10.64 21.72 -26.35
C ALA A 589 12.14 21.54 -26.03
N LYS A 590 12.46 20.80 -24.96
CA LYS A 590 13.84 20.48 -24.57
C LYS A 590 14.49 19.49 -25.54
N GLU A 591 13.76 18.46 -25.99
CA GLU A 591 14.23 17.52 -27.01
C GLU A 591 14.54 18.20 -28.35
N VAL A 592 13.69 19.14 -28.78
CA VAL A 592 13.93 19.93 -30.00
C VAL A 592 15.19 20.78 -29.85
N SER A 593 15.36 21.47 -28.72
CA SER A 593 16.57 22.24 -28.42
C SER A 593 17.83 21.38 -28.44
N ILE A 594 17.80 20.17 -27.85
CA ILE A 594 18.94 19.24 -27.84
C ILE A 594 19.26 18.75 -29.26
N LYS A 595 18.25 18.46 -30.08
CA LYS A 595 18.45 18.07 -31.49
C LYS A 595 19.06 19.19 -32.31
N GLU A 596 18.57 20.42 -32.15
CA GLU A 596 19.12 21.61 -32.81
C GLU A 596 20.56 21.90 -32.36
N ASP A 597 20.87 21.69 -31.07
CA ASP A 597 22.23 21.81 -30.53
C ASP A 597 23.17 20.70 -31.04
N LEU A 598 22.69 19.47 -31.19
CA LEU A 598 23.47 18.34 -31.74
C LEU A 598 23.70 18.48 -33.25
N GLU A 599 22.70 18.96 -33.99
CA GLU A 599 22.80 19.20 -35.44
C GLU A 599 23.69 20.41 -35.77
N SER A 600 23.78 21.40 -34.87
CA SER A 600 24.71 22.53 -35.00
C SER A 600 26.16 22.20 -34.60
N HIS A 601 26.41 21.04 -33.98
CA HIS A 601 27.73 20.56 -33.56
C HIS A 601 28.09 19.20 -34.19
N ALA A 602 27.93 19.09 -35.52
CA ALA A 602 28.11 17.88 -36.33
C ALA A 602 29.54 17.31 -36.43
N GLY A 603 30.29 17.24 -35.32
CA GLY A 603 31.67 16.71 -35.26
C GLY A 603 31.91 15.62 -34.21
N LEU A 604 30.92 15.29 -33.36
CA LEU A 604 31.08 14.27 -32.32
C LEU A 604 29.88 13.32 -32.33
N SER A 605 29.97 12.29 -33.19
CA SER A 605 29.15 11.09 -33.11
C SER A 605 29.75 10.15 -32.04
N PRO A 606 28.94 9.32 -31.34
CA PRO A 606 29.30 8.69 -30.06
C PRO A 606 30.58 7.87 -30.05
#